data_AF-A0A6G7PZB0-F1
#
_entry.id   AF-A0A6G7PZB0-F1
#
_cell.length_a   1.000
_cell.length_b   1.000
_cell.length_c   1.000
_cell.angle_alpha   90.00
_cell.angle_beta   90.00
_cell.angle_gamma   90.00
#
_symmetry.space_group_name_H-M   'P 1'
#
loop_
_entity.id
_entity.type
_entity.pdbx_description
1 polymer ?
#
loop_
_entity_poly.entity_id
_entity_poly.type
_entity_poly.pdbx_seq_one_letter_code
_entity_poly.pdbx_strand_id
1 'polypeptide(L)'
;MILVHNGIVRGLTRNGHQVERIRVKVNWQRLSELLEEARQRPGIVAVEASLKEGEFWVGEDLMYLVVAGDFRQNVLACLSELLEAIKAEVTEKEEIVIAGRG
;
A
#
# COMPACT_ATOMS: atom_id res chain seq x y z
N MET A 1 -18.27 6.63 7.33
CA MET A 1 -17.75 6.37 5.98
C MET A 1 -16.63 5.35 6.07
N ILE A 2 -16.49 4.47 5.08
CA ILE A 2 -15.38 3.53 4.96
C ILE A 2 -14.74 3.73 3.59
N LEU A 3 -13.42 3.84 3.55
CA LEU A 3 -12.63 3.80 2.32
C LEU A 3 -11.69 2.62 2.34
N VAL A 4 -11.52 2.00 1.17
CA VAL A 4 -10.62 0.87 0.96
C VAL A 4 -9.69 1.20 -0.20
N HIS A 5 -8.40 1.02 0.03
CA HIS A 5 -7.39 0.98 -1.01
C HIS A 5 -6.91 -0.46 -1.18
N ASN A 6 -7.02 -0.99 -2.40
CA ASN A 6 -6.37 -2.24 -2.80
C ASN A 6 -5.17 -1.93 -3.71
N GLY A 7 -3.98 -2.31 -3.27
CA GLY A 7 -2.74 -2.22 -4.02
C GLY A 7 -2.48 -3.51 -4.80
N ILE A 8 -2.53 -3.42 -6.13
CA ILE A 8 -2.34 -4.54 -7.06
C ILE A 8 -1.02 -4.35 -7.83
N VAL A 9 -0.31 -5.45 -8.09
CA VAL A 9 0.90 -5.43 -8.94
C VAL A 9 0.56 -5.11 -10.38
N ARG A 10 1.20 -4.08 -10.95
CA ARG A 10 0.99 -3.63 -12.33
C ARG A 10 2.06 -4.20 -13.25
N GLY A 11 1.70 -4.52 -14.49
CA GLY A 11 2.61 -5.10 -15.49
C GLY A 11 3.52 -4.11 -16.23
N LEU A 12 3.51 -2.84 -15.86
CA LEU A 12 4.38 -1.81 -16.45
C LEU A 12 5.05 -1.00 -15.35
N THR A 13 6.36 -0.77 -15.51
CA THR A 13 7.09 0.22 -14.71
C THR A 13 6.59 1.62 -15.04
N ARG A 14 6.96 2.63 -14.24
CA ARG A 14 6.65 4.04 -14.55
C ARG A 14 7.25 4.50 -15.88
N ASN A 15 8.31 3.85 -16.34
CA ASN A 15 9.03 4.19 -17.58
C ASN A 15 8.62 3.30 -18.77
N GLY A 16 7.60 2.45 -18.61
CA GLY A 16 7.00 1.67 -19.70
C GLY A 16 7.63 0.29 -19.96
N HIS A 17 8.59 -0.16 -19.14
CA HIS A 17 9.11 -1.53 -19.25
C HIS A 17 8.11 -2.56 -18.71
N GLN A 18 8.04 -3.74 -19.32
CA GLN A 18 7.19 -4.82 -18.83
C GLN A 18 7.74 -5.42 -17.54
N VAL A 19 6.88 -5.52 -16.53
CA VAL A 19 7.16 -6.15 -15.23
C VAL A 19 6.54 -7.54 -15.24
N GLU A 20 7.31 -8.55 -14.84
CA GLU A 20 6.82 -9.91 -14.64
C GLU A 20 6.27 -10.09 -13.21
N ARG A 21 7.03 -9.58 -12.24
CA ARG A 21 6.75 -9.72 -10.81
C ARG A 21 7.50 -8.67 -10.01
N ILE A 22 7.12 -8.50 -8.76
CA ILE A 22 7.84 -7.67 -7.80
C ILE A 22 8.23 -8.52 -6.59
N ARG A 23 9.32 -8.15 -5.94
CA ARG A 23 9.67 -8.62 -4.60
C ARG A 23 9.46 -7.49 -3.60
N VAL A 24 8.76 -7.77 -2.52
CA VAL A 24 8.43 -6.79 -1.48
C VAL A 24 9.00 -7.25 -0.15
N LYS A 25 9.62 -6.31 0.58
CA LYS A 25 9.95 -6.44 2.00
C LYS A 25 9.12 -5.45 2.81
N VAL A 26 8.77 -5.83 4.04
CA VAL A 26 7.88 -5.04 4.90
C VAL A 26 8.52 -4.77 6.25
N ASN A 27 8.54 -3.49 6.64
CA ASN A 27 8.84 -3.09 8.01
C ASN A 27 7.54 -3.15 8.86
N TRP A 28 7.28 -4.32 9.44
CA TRP A 28 6.08 -4.58 10.25
C TRP A 28 5.97 -3.69 11.49
N GLN A 29 7.11 -3.37 12.10
CA GLN A 29 7.14 -2.48 13.27
C GLN A 29 6.68 -1.08 12.88
N ARG A 30 7.25 -0.52 11.80
CA ARG A 30 6.86 0.82 11.33
C ARG A 30 5.41 0.86 10.85
N LEU A 31 4.93 -0.20 10.22
CA LEU A 31 3.52 -0.33 9.86
C LEU A 31 2.63 -0.21 11.10
N SER A 32 2.94 -0.94 12.17
CA SER A 32 2.16 -0.89 13.42
C SER A 32 2.11 0.52 14.00
N GLU A 33 3.24 1.22 14.02
CA GLU A 33 3.33 2.60 14.53
C GLU A 33 2.44 3.55 13.72
N LEU A 34 2.53 3.51 12.39
CA LEU A 34 1.72 4.35 11.51
C LEU A 34 0.21 4.08 11.67
N LEU A 35 -0.19 2.83 11.87
CA LEU A 35 -1.59 2.48 12.10
C LEU A 35 -2.09 3.03 13.43
N GLU A 36 -1.31 2.91 14.50
CA GLU A 36 -1.65 3.49 15.80
C GLU A 36 -1.76 5.01 15.73
N GLU A 37 -0.80 5.69 15.10
CA GLU A 37 -0.83 7.13 14.86
C GLU A 37 -2.09 7.54 14.06
N ALA A 38 -2.44 6.80 13.02
CA ALA A 38 -3.61 7.09 12.19
C ALA A 38 -4.94 6.92 12.93
N ARG A 39 -5.04 5.93 13.83
CA ARG A 39 -6.24 5.72 14.67
C ARG A 39 -6.52 6.87 15.63
N GLN A 40 -5.50 7.63 16.03
CA GLN A 40 -5.66 8.78 16.94
C GLN A 40 -6.11 10.06 16.22
N ARG A 41 -6.23 10.05 14.90
CA ARG A 41 -6.61 11.24 14.13
C ARG A 41 -8.08 11.62 14.37
N PRO A 42 -8.41 12.92 14.44
CA PRO A 42 -9.78 13.37 14.64
C PRO A 42 -10.74 12.78 13.60
N GLY A 43 -11.85 12.22 14.08
CA GLY A 43 -12.91 11.67 13.23
C GLY A 43 -12.64 10.27 12.67
N ILE A 44 -11.47 9.66 12.98
CA ILE A 44 -11.16 8.29 12.61
C ILE A 44 -11.65 7.33 13.69
N VAL A 45 -12.36 6.29 13.26
CA VAL A 45 -12.96 5.26 14.13
C VAL A 45 -12.16 3.96 14.07
N ALA A 46 -11.67 3.58 12.88
CA ALA A 46 -10.83 2.39 12.71
C ALA A 46 -9.92 2.53 11.49
N VAL A 47 -8.74 1.90 11.56
CA VAL A 47 -7.78 1.83 10.47
C VAL A 47 -7.19 0.43 10.44
N GLU A 48 -7.35 -0.33 9.36
CA GLU A 48 -6.75 -1.66 9.25
C GLU A 48 -5.91 -1.75 7.99
N ALA A 49 -4.75 -2.39 8.07
CA ALA A 49 -3.95 -2.71 6.90
C ALA A 49 -3.54 -4.18 6.90
N SER A 50 -3.66 -4.81 5.74
CA SER A 50 -3.14 -6.15 5.47
C SER A 50 -2.13 -6.05 4.34
N LEU A 51 -0.90 -6.44 4.62
CA LEU A 51 0.18 -6.48 3.65
C LEU A 51 0.70 -7.92 3.56
N LYS A 52 1.32 -8.24 2.43
CA LYS A 52 2.06 -9.49 2.25
C LYS A 52 3.51 -9.16 1.91
N GLU A 53 4.44 -9.93 2.47
CA GLU A 53 5.86 -9.92 2.12
C GLU A 53 6.16 -11.09 1.18
N GLY A 54 7.12 -10.91 0.26
CA GLY A 54 7.55 -11.97 -0.65
C GLY A 54 7.51 -11.54 -2.12
N GLU A 55 7.27 -12.51 -3.01
CA GLU A 55 7.21 -12.29 -4.45
C GLU A 55 5.77 -12.31 -4.94
N PHE A 56 5.42 -11.36 -5.80
CA PHE A 56 4.08 -11.16 -6.32
C PHE A 56 4.12 -10.98 -7.84
N TRP A 57 3.30 -11.74 -8.54
CA TRP A 57 3.08 -11.65 -9.97
C TRP A 57 2.12 -10.51 -10.31
N VAL A 58 2.18 -10.04 -11.56
CA VAL A 58 1.23 -9.04 -12.06
C VAL A 58 -0.21 -9.51 -11.86
N GLY A 59 -1.04 -8.61 -11.33
CA GLY A 59 -2.44 -8.88 -11.01
C GLY A 59 -2.68 -9.39 -9.59
N GLU A 60 -1.64 -9.75 -8.83
CA GLU A 60 -1.82 -10.15 -7.43
C GLU A 60 -2.01 -8.96 -6.49
N ASP A 61 -2.84 -9.16 -5.46
CA ASP A 61 -3.05 -8.20 -4.39
C ASP A 61 -1.86 -8.20 -3.43
N LEU A 62 -1.28 -7.03 -3.24
CA LEU A 62 -0.16 -6.80 -2.32
C LEU A 62 -0.63 -6.26 -0.97
N MET A 63 -1.58 -5.32 -0.99
CA MET A 63 -1.95 -4.55 0.18
C MET A 63 -3.42 -4.15 0.16
N TYR A 64 -4.08 -4.30 1.30
CA TYR A 64 -5.34 -3.65 1.61
C TYR A 64 -5.13 -2.64 2.71
N LEU A 65 -5.63 -1.41 2.53
CA LEU A 65 -5.72 -0.40 3.57
C LEU A 65 -7.17 0.06 3.69
N VAL A 66 -7.73 -0.02 4.89
CA VAL A 66 -9.11 0.33 5.20
C VAL A 66 -9.11 1.44 6.25
N VAL A 67 -9.86 2.50 6.00
CA VAL A 67 -10.05 3.61 6.94
C VAL A 67 -11.54 3.86 7.12
N ALA A 68 -12.00 3.83 8.36
CA ALA A 68 -13.37 4.12 8.76
C ALA A 68 -13.41 5.37 9.66
N GLY A 69 -14.35 6.27 9.40
CA GLY A 69 -14.50 7.50 10.17
C GLY A 69 -15.78 8.27 9.87
N ASP A 70 -15.87 9.50 10.38
CA ASP A 70 -17.04 10.36 10.32
C ASP A 70 -17.18 11.08 8.96
N PHE A 71 -16.63 12.28 8.85
CA PHE A 71 -16.69 13.19 7.72
C PHE A 71 -15.76 12.73 6.60
N ARG A 72 -16.24 12.85 5.36
CA ARG A 72 -15.50 12.50 4.14
C ARG A 72 -14.08 13.08 4.10
N GLN A 73 -13.92 14.31 4.55
CA GLN A 73 -12.63 15.02 4.52
C GLN A 73 -11.60 14.36 5.43
N ASN A 74 -12.00 13.99 6.65
CA ASN A 74 -11.14 13.30 7.63
C ASN A 74 -10.69 11.94 7.09
N VAL A 75 -11.65 11.15 6.57
CA VAL A 75 -11.36 9.80 6.07
C VAL A 75 -10.48 9.83 4.82
N LEU A 76 -10.72 10.76 3.88
CA LEU A 76 -9.89 10.91 2.67
C LEU A 76 -8.47 11.36 3.00
N ALA A 77 -8.32 12.35 3.89
CA ALA A 77 -7.01 12.85 4.31
C ALA A 77 -6.22 11.75 5.02
N CYS A 78 -6.85 11.05 5.98
CA CYS A 78 -6.24 9.94 6.69
C CYS A 78 -5.77 8.83 5.73
N LEU A 79 -6.64 8.36 4.83
CA LEU A 79 -6.29 7.32 3.85
C LEU A 79 -5.11 7.75 2.96
N SER A 80 -5.16 8.98 2.42
CA SER A 80 -4.15 9.47 1.48
C SER A 80 -2.78 9.59 2.14
N GLU A 81 -2.72 10.20 3.33
CA GLU A 81 -1.47 10.39 4.06
C GLU A 81 -0.87 9.07 4.53
N LEU A 82 -1.71 8.17 5.08
CA LEU A 82 -1.24 6.87 5.53
C LEU A 82 -0.76 5.99 4.36
N LEU A 83 -1.44 6.04 3.21
CA LEU A 83 -1.02 5.33 2.02
C LEU A 83 0.36 5.78 1.54
N GLU A 84 0.62 7.09 1.53
CA GLU A 84 1.94 7.62 1.13
C GLU A 84 3.03 7.28 2.17
N ALA A 85 2.73 7.37 3.47
CA ALA A 85 3.66 6.97 4.52
C ALA A 85 4.02 5.48 4.42
N ILE A 86 3.05 4.58 4.19
CA ILE A 86 3.31 3.14 4.00
C ILE A 86 4.21 2.91 2.77
N LYS A 87 3.94 3.58 1.65
CA LYS A 87 4.78 3.43 0.45
C LYS A 87 6.20 3.94 0.64
N ALA A 88 6.39 4.99 1.46
CA ALA A 88 7.68 5.62 1.68
C ALA A 88 8.52 4.91 2.76
N GLU A 89 7.89 4.42 3.82
CA GLU A 89 8.58 4.01 5.05
C GLU A 89 8.41 2.52 5.38
N VAL A 90 7.38 1.86 4.87
CA VAL A 90 7.03 0.48 5.27
C VAL A 90 7.46 -0.54 4.23
N THR A 91 7.35 -0.23 2.93
CA THR A 91 7.61 -1.22 1.87
C THR A 91 8.83 -0.88 1.04
N GLU A 92 9.74 -1.84 0.89
CA GLU A 92 10.78 -1.79 -0.14
C GLU A 92 10.36 -2.71 -1.30
N LYS A 93 10.51 -2.24 -2.54
CA LYS A 93 10.06 -2.96 -3.74
C LYS A 93 11.19 -3.08 -4.76
N GLU A 94 11.39 -4.30 -5.24
CA GLU A 94 12.27 -4.63 -6.35
C GLU A 94 11.42 -5.12 -7.52
N GLU A 95 11.50 -4.45 -8.68
CA GLU A 95 10.78 -4.83 -9.90
C GLU A 95 11.64 -5.81 -10.72
N ILE A 96 11.08 -6.97 -11.09
CA ILE A 96 11.69 -7.93 -11.99
C ILE A 96 11.06 -7.74 -13.38
N VAL A 97 11.85 -7.19 -14.31
CA VAL A 97 11.41 -6.87 -15.67
C VAL A 97 11.64 -8.05 -16.62
N ILE A 98 10.76 -8.17 -17.62
CA ILE A 98 10.94 -9.16 -18.68
C ILE A 98 12.12 -8.70 -19.55
N ALA A 99 13.19 -9.50 -19.59
CA ALA A 99 14.27 -9.27 -20.55
C ALA A 99 13.69 -9.40 -21.97
N GLY A 100 13.79 -8.34 -22.77
CA GLY A 100 13.31 -8.35 -24.14
C GLY A 100 13.90 -9.53 -24.90
N ARG A 101 13.06 -10.36 -25.53
CA ARG A 101 13.53 -11.25 -26.58
C ARG A 101 14.03 -10.34 -27.71
N GLY A 102 15.31 -10.46 -28.05
CA GLY A 102 15.91 -9.79 -29.21
C GLY A 102 15.27 -10.20 -30.52
#